data_AF-A0A8S0WB05-F1
#
_entry.id   AF-A0A8S0WB05-F1
#
_cell.length_a   1.000
_cell.length_b   1.000
_cell.length_c   1.000
_cell.angle_alpha   90.00
_cell.angle_beta   90.00
_cell.angle_gamma   90.00
#
_symmetry.space_group_name_H-M   'P 1'
#
loop_
_entity.id
_entity.type
_entity.pdbx_description
1 polymer ?
#
loop_
_entity_poly.entity_id
_entity_poly.type
_entity_poly.pdbx_seq_one_letter_code
_entity_poly.pdbx_strand_id
1 'polypeptide(L)'
;MTVPITAPAADFDVPRPKDVGVLAMEVYFPRRCVSETDLEVFDGVSKGKYTIGLGQEYMAWPDDREDINSFALNAVSGLLEKYNIDPKSIGRIEVGTETIIDKSKSVKTTLMDLFAEAGNFDIEGIDSKNACYGGTAALFNAVNWIESSSWDGRNAIVVSGDIAVYAEGPARPAGGAGACAILIGPNAPVMFEPIHGSYMANTYDFYKPQLSSEYPEVDGPVSVVTYVAALDAAYRVFKEKYAKAAKRAAFNGVPVEKPVEAVFSLEDVDYAIFHSPYGKQAVKGHARMLFNDFLDAPKAPRFANIPDPDALLSATHAASLSDKNVEKVFVGASKASFAQKTDPGMACSRRLGNMYTASLYGCLASVLASVEPSTLLGKRISLFSFGSGCAASVFLARVKGDTTEIRQKMDLLDRLSKMKVVPPQEFVAALQLREKNHNAVSYTPEGSVDNIWPGSYYLDSVDSKYRRKYLRAPVA
;
A
#
# COMPACT_ATOMS: atom_id res chain seq x y z
N MET A 1 -3.87 9.47 -52.32
CA MET A 1 -2.60 8.93 -51.84
C MET A 1 -2.87 7.53 -51.33
N THR A 2 -2.52 6.52 -52.11
CA THR A 2 -2.55 5.11 -51.69
C THR A 2 -1.32 4.86 -50.83
N VAL A 3 -1.52 4.68 -49.53
CA VAL A 3 -0.46 4.22 -48.62
C VAL A 3 -0.11 2.79 -49.03
N PRO A 4 1.14 2.47 -49.42
CA PRO A 4 1.53 1.10 -49.67
C PRO A 4 1.39 0.31 -48.37
N ILE A 5 0.68 -0.82 -48.44
CA ILE A 5 0.71 -1.82 -47.37
C ILE A 5 2.10 -2.44 -47.42
N THR A 6 3.01 -1.90 -46.63
CA THR A 6 4.34 -2.48 -46.39
C THR A 6 4.19 -3.87 -45.79
N ALA A 7 5.18 -4.72 -46.12
CA ALA A 7 5.33 -6.12 -45.78
C ALA A 7 4.85 -6.51 -44.36
N PRO A 8 4.40 -7.76 -44.15
CA PRO A 8 4.03 -8.21 -42.81
C PRO A 8 5.22 -7.95 -41.88
N ALA A 9 4.98 -7.17 -40.83
CA ALA A 9 5.90 -7.07 -39.72
C ALA A 9 6.24 -8.51 -39.31
N ALA A 10 7.51 -8.78 -38.97
CA ALA A 10 7.84 -10.04 -38.34
C ALA A 10 6.98 -10.15 -37.07
N ASP A 11 5.96 -11.01 -37.10
CA ASP A 11 5.16 -11.36 -35.94
C ASP A 11 6.09 -12.11 -35.00
N PHE A 12 6.77 -11.38 -34.12
CA PHE A 12 7.41 -11.96 -32.96
C PHE A 12 6.31 -12.29 -31.96
N ASP A 13 5.65 -13.44 -32.15
CA ASP A 13 4.66 -13.96 -31.22
C ASP A 13 5.38 -14.45 -29.96
N VAL A 14 5.67 -13.52 -29.05
CA VAL A 14 6.23 -13.83 -27.73
C VAL A 14 5.07 -14.33 -26.86
N PRO A 15 5.11 -15.58 -26.35
CA PRO A 15 4.05 -16.09 -25.50
C PRO A 15 3.83 -15.17 -24.29
N ARG A 16 2.56 -14.81 -24.01
CA ARG A 16 2.22 -13.97 -22.87
C ARG A 16 2.84 -14.54 -21.58
N PRO A 17 3.55 -13.73 -20.78
CA PRO A 17 4.13 -14.20 -19.53
C PRO A 17 3.05 -14.73 -18.59
N LYS A 18 3.41 -15.78 -17.84
CA LYS A 18 2.52 -16.42 -16.87
C LYS A 18 2.89 -16.00 -15.46
N ASP A 19 1.89 -16.07 -14.57
CA ASP A 19 2.05 -15.86 -13.13
C ASP A 19 2.82 -14.57 -12.81
N VAL A 20 2.46 -13.46 -13.47
CA VAL A 20 3.10 -12.15 -13.26
C VAL A 20 2.76 -11.65 -11.85
N GLY A 21 3.79 -11.29 -11.08
CA GLY A 21 3.62 -10.74 -9.74
C GLY A 21 4.93 -10.54 -9.00
N VAL A 22 4.89 -10.63 -7.67
CA VAL A 22 5.99 -10.30 -6.77
C VAL A 22 7.07 -11.39 -6.78
N LEU A 23 8.24 -11.04 -7.31
CA LEU A 23 9.46 -11.85 -7.23
C LEU A 23 10.25 -11.56 -5.95
N ALA A 24 10.34 -10.28 -5.58
CA ALA A 24 11.08 -9.79 -4.42
C ALA A 24 10.39 -8.56 -3.85
N MET A 25 10.59 -8.32 -2.55
CA MET A 25 10.01 -7.17 -1.86
C MET A 25 10.96 -6.63 -0.81
N GLU A 26 10.97 -5.31 -0.64
CA GLU A 26 11.71 -4.60 0.39
C GLU A 26 10.85 -3.49 1.00
N VAL A 27 11.03 -3.24 2.30
CA VAL A 27 10.34 -2.16 3.01
C VAL A 27 11.36 -1.28 3.71
N TYR A 28 11.30 0.02 3.46
CA TYR A 28 12.05 1.04 4.19
C TYR A 28 11.11 1.82 5.12
N PHE A 29 11.60 2.15 6.31
CA PHE A 29 10.90 2.98 7.28
C PHE A 29 11.91 3.71 8.17
N PRO A 30 11.55 4.87 8.75
CA PRO A 30 12.42 5.59 9.69
C PRO A 30 12.89 4.71 10.85
N ARG A 31 14.06 5.00 11.42
CA ARG A 31 14.59 4.24 12.55
C ARG A 31 13.86 4.50 13.86
N ARG A 32 13.03 5.55 13.93
CA ARG A 32 12.35 6.01 15.13
C ARG A 32 10.84 5.88 15.02
N CYS A 33 10.20 5.63 16.16
CA CYS A 33 8.76 5.71 16.34
C CYS A 33 8.39 6.19 17.75
N VAL A 34 7.11 6.51 17.97
CA VAL A 34 6.52 7.08 19.19
C VAL A 34 5.45 6.12 19.60
N SER A 35 5.32 5.88 20.90
CA SER A 35 4.20 5.12 21.41
C SER A 35 2.94 5.96 21.37
N GLU A 36 1.85 5.40 20.82
CA GLU A 36 0.53 6.01 20.91
C GLU A 36 0.02 6.10 22.36
N THR A 37 0.51 5.22 23.25
CA THR A 37 0.19 5.31 24.68
C THR A 37 0.83 6.55 25.31
N ASP A 38 2.10 6.82 24.97
CA ASP A 38 2.80 8.01 25.48
C ASP A 38 2.23 9.29 24.85
N LEU A 39 1.83 9.21 23.57
CA LEU A 39 1.19 10.33 22.87
C LEU A 39 -0.20 10.66 23.46
N GLU A 40 -0.97 9.65 23.88
CA GLU A 40 -2.24 9.88 24.61
C GLU A 40 -2.03 10.72 25.88
N VAL A 41 -0.99 10.40 26.64
CA VAL A 41 -0.62 11.13 27.87
C VAL A 41 -0.14 12.53 27.53
N PHE A 42 0.74 12.67 26.53
CA PHE A 42 1.30 13.94 26.11
C PHE A 42 0.23 14.92 25.60
N ASP A 43 -0.73 14.44 24.81
CA ASP A 43 -1.83 15.24 24.26
C ASP A 43 -2.95 15.52 25.29
N GLY A 44 -2.87 14.93 26.49
CA GLY A 44 -3.91 15.09 27.53
C GLY A 44 -5.25 14.46 27.15
N VAL A 45 -5.26 13.40 26.34
CA VAL A 45 -6.48 12.71 25.91
C VAL A 45 -6.77 11.48 26.77
N SER A 46 -8.02 10.98 26.69
CA SER A 46 -8.42 9.78 27.42
C SER A 46 -7.62 8.55 26.98
N LYS A 47 -7.18 7.73 27.94
CA LYS A 47 -6.58 6.41 27.70
C LYS A 47 -7.42 5.60 26.72
N GLY A 48 -6.80 5.04 25.70
CA GLY A 48 -7.47 4.25 24.66
C GLY A 48 -7.95 5.05 23.47
N LYS A 49 -7.86 6.40 23.46
CA LYS A 49 -8.32 7.20 22.32
C LYS A 49 -7.59 6.83 21.03
N TYR A 50 -6.28 6.63 21.10
CA TYR A 50 -5.45 6.28 19.93
C TYR A 50 -5.27 4.76 19.87
N THR A 51 -4.94 4.14 21.00
CA THR A 51 -4.65 2.70 21.06
C THR A 51 -5.86 1.79 20.81
N ILE A 52 -7.07 2.22 21.18
CA ILE A 52 -8.31 1.45 20.95
C ILE A 52 -9.18 2.13 19.88
N GLY A 53 -9.31 3.46 19.95
CA GLY A 53 -10.13 4.25 19.03
C GLY A 53 -9.59 4.22 17.61
N LEU A 54 -8.30 4.50 17.43
CA LEU A 54 -7.59 4.36 16.15
C LEU A 54 -7.02 2.95 15.94
N GLY A 55 -6.81 2.18 17.01
CA GLY A 55 -6.19 0.86 16.92
C GLY A 55 -4.72 0.92 16.52
N GLN A 56 -4.02 1.99 16.89
CA GLN A 56 -2.61 2.22 16.59
C GLN A 56 -1.75 1.96 17.83
N GLU A 57 -0.56 1.41 17.66
CA GLU A 57 0.36 1.15 18.79
C GLU A 57 1.55 2.10 18.76
N TYR A 58 2.10 2.32 17.57
CA TYR A 58 3.20 3.22 17.31
C TYR A 58 3.01 3.94 15.98
N MET A 59 3.67 5.08 15.85
CA MET A 59 3.72 5.86 14.61
C MET A 59 5.17 6.16 14.27
N ALA A 60 5.57 5.95 13.02
CA ALA A 60 6.90 6.29 12.52
C ALA A 60 6.89 7.68 11.86
N TRP A 61 7.99 8.41 11.98
CA TRP A 61 8.18 9.68 11.29
C TRP A 61 9.67 9.92 11.00
N PRO A 62 9.98 10.65 9.93
CA PRO A 62 11.29 11.24 9.73
C PRO A 62 11.38 12.63 10.35
N ASP A 63 12.59 13.12 10.56
CA ASP A 63 12.84 14.56 10.69
C ASP A 63 13.17 15.15 9.31
N ASP A 64 13.98 16.21 9.26
CA ASP A 64 14.33 16.89 8.03
C ASP A 64 15.50 16.22 7.25
N ARG A 65 16.06 15.13 7.78
CA ARG A 65 17.07 14.29 7.10
C ARG A 65 16.48 13.30 6.10
N GLU A 66 15.18 13.06 6.11
CA GLU A 66 14.56 12.12 5.18
C GLU A 66 13.36 12.75 4.45
N ASP A 67 13.31 12.49 3.16
CA ASP A 67 12.22 12.85 2.26
C ASP A 67 11.81 11.65 1.38
N ILE A 68 10.82 11.87 0.52
CA ILE A 68 10.32 10.84 -0.40
C ILE A 68 11.40 10.26 -1.32
N ASN A 69 12.37 11.07 -1.77
CA ASN A 69 13.46 10.57 -2.61
C ASN A 69 14.37 9.65 -1.80
N SER A 70 14.77 10.04 -0.59
CA SER A 70 15.59 9.18 0.27
C SER A 70 14.89 7.87 0.63
N PHE A 71 13.57 7.91 0.88
CA PHE A 71 12.76 6.71 1.13
C PHE A 71 12.74 5.77 -0.07
N ALA A 72 12.50 6.31 -1.27
CA ALA A 72 12.50 5.55 -2.51
C ALA A 72 13.89 4.98 -2.82
N LEU A 73 14.95 5.80 -2.67
CA LEU A 73 16.35 5.37 -2.84
C LEU A 73 16.66 4.19 -1.92
N ASN A 74 16.29 4.27 -0.65
CA ASN A 74 16.52 3.21 0.33
C ASN A 74 15.73 1.93 0.06
N ALA A 75 14.47 2.04 -0.33
CA ALA A 75 13.66 0.88 -0.66
C ALA A 75 14.22 0.16 -1.91
N VAL A 76 14.60 0.91 -2.95
CA VAL A 76 15.15 0.33 -4.19
C VAL A 76 16.57 -0.19 -4.00
N SER A 77 17.47 0.57 -3.36
CA SER A 77 18.83 0.09 -3.12
C SER A 77 18.84 -1.14 -2.22
N GLY A 78 18.00 -1.15 -1.17
CA GLY A 78 17.83 -2.32 -0.31
C GLY A 78 17.34 -3.54 -1.09
N LEU A 79 16.37 -3.36 -2.00
CA LEU A 79 15.88 -4.43 -2.88
C LEU A 79 17.01 -4.96 -3.80
N LEU A 80 17.75 -4.07 -4.47
CA LEU A 80 18.84 -4.45 -5.36
C LEU A 80 19.96 -5.20 -4.61
N GLU A 81 20.40 -4.67 -3.48
CA GLU A 81 21.51 -5.21 -2.69
C GLU A 81 21.15 -6.55 -2.05
N LYS A 82 19.98 -6.66 -1.39
CA LYS A 82 19.62 -7.88 -0.65
C LYS A 82 19.36 -9.08 -1.54
N TYR A 83 18.79 -8.85 -2.71
CA TYR A 83 18.45 -9.90 -3.69
C TYR A 83 19.51 -10.03 -4.80
N ASN A 84 20.59 -9.25 -4.75
CA ASN A 84 21.66 -9.23 -5.75
C ASN A 84 21.12 -9.09 -7.18
N ILE A 85 20.19 -8.14 -7.36
CA ILE A 85 19.54 -7.88 -8.65
C ILE A 85 20.49 -7.05 -9.51
N ASP A 86 20.76 -7.51 -10.73
CA ASP A 86 21.51 -6.75 -11.72
C ASP A 86 20.70 -5.50 -12.12
N PRO A 87 21.21 -4.26 -11.93
CA PRO A 87 20.51 -3.05 -12.37
C PRO A 87 20.15 -3.08 -13.87
N LYS A 88 20.88 -3.81 -14.71
CA LYS A 88 20.57 -3.98 -16.14
C LYS A 88 19.36 -4.88 -16.41
N SER A 89 18.95 -5.71 -15.45
CA SER A 89 17.78 -6.58 -15.59
C SER A 89 16.44 -5.87 -15.37
N ILE A 90 16.45 -4.55 -15.17
CA ILE A 90 15.26 -3.73 -14.92
C ILE A 90 14.92 -2.93 -16.18
N GLY A 91 13.70 -3.09 -16.68
CA GLY A 91 13.18 -2.38 -17.86
C GLY A 91 12.10 -1.35 -17.54
N ARG A 92 11.55 -1.38 -16.33
CA ARG A 92 10.55 -0.40 -15.88
C ARG A 92 10.69 -0.09 -14.40
N ILE A 93 10.55 1.19 -14.03
CA ILE A 93 10.43 1.65 -12.64
C ILE A 93 9.30 2.67 -12.58
N GLU A 94 8.32 2.44 -11.70
CA GLU A 94 7.23 3.39 -11.49
C GLU A 94 7.00 3.66 -10.00
N VAL A 95 6.81 4.93 -9.64
CA VAL A 95 6.66 5.38 -8.27
C VAL A 95 5.23 5.83 -8.01
N GLY A 96 4.57 5.21 -7.04
CA GLY A 96 3.36 5.72 -6.43
C GLY A 96 3.68 6.58 -5.21
N THR A 97 3.28 7.85 -5.22
CA THR A 97 3.43 8.73 -4.05
C THR A 97 2.43 9.88 -4.09
N GLU A 98 2.03 10.37 -2.92
CA GLU A 98 1.34 11.65 -2.77
C GLU A 98 2.17 12.72 -2.04
N THR A 99 3.40 12.37 -1.66
CA THR A 99 4.38 13.26 -1.02
C THR A 99 5.18 14.00 -2.10
N ILE A 100 4.78 15.23 -2.41
CA ILE A 100 5.33 15.99 -3.54
C ILE A 100 6.31 17.06 -3.06
N ILE A 101 7.53 16.99 -3.58
CA ILE A 101 8.61 17.94 -3.30
C ILE A 101 9.11 18.67 -4.57
N ASP A 102 8.64 18.25 -5.74
CA ASP A 102 8.80 18.94 -7.02
C ASP A 102 7.55 18.71 -7.88
N LYS A 103 7.07 19.74 -8.59
CA LYS A 103 5.80 19.70 -9.35
C LYS A 103 5.96 19.14 -10.77
N SER A 104 7.19 18.93 -11.22
CA SER A 104 7.52 18.50 -12.57
C SER A 104 8.49 17.32 -12.57
N LYS A 105 9.60 17.42 -11.82
CA LYS A 105 10.58 16.34 -11.69
C LYS A 105 10.02 15.21 -10.84
N SER A 106 9.93 14.02 -11.44
CA SER A 106 9.47 12.81 -10.77
C SER A 106 10.51 12.22 -9.80
N VAL A 107 10.05 11.54 -8.76
CA VAL A 107 10.88 10.72 -7.86
C VAL A 107 11.60 9.64 -8.67
N LYS A 108 10.93 9.04 -9.67
CA LYS A 108 11.54 8.06 -10.59
C LYS A 108 12.85 8.55 -11.19
N THR A 109 12.94 9.81 -11.60
CA THR A 109 14.18 10.35 -12.19
C THR A 109 15.32 10.47 -11.18
N THR A 110 15.04 10.59 -9.88
CA THR A 110 16.07 10.51 -8.83
C THR A 110 16.56 9.07 -8.66
N LEU A 111 15.67 8.08 -8.78
CA LEU A 111 16.05 6.65 -8.69
C LEU A 111 17.01 6.20 -9.80
N MET A 112 17.04 6.90 -10.94
CA MET A 112 17.96 6.58 -12.04
C MET A 112 19.44 6.68 -11.63
N ASP A 113 19.77 7.41 -10.56
CA ASP A 113 21.14 7.46 -10.01
C ASP A 113 21.64 6.06 -9.59
N LEU A 114 20.74 5.18 -9.14
CA LEU A 114 21.07 3.79 -8.76
C LEU A 114 21.41 2.88 -9.97
N PHE A 115 21.07 3.31 -11.19
CA PHE A 115 21.22 2.53 -12.43
C PHE A 115 22.29 3.12 -13.36
N ALA A 116 22.71 4.36 -13.10
CA ALA A 116 23.62 5.12 -13.96
C ALA A 116 25.02 4.48 -14.08
N GLU A 117 25.59 3.98 -12.98
CA GLU A 117 26.91 3.32 -13.00
C GLU A 117 26.91 2.05 -13.84
N ALA A 118 25.81 1.29 -13.83
CA ALA A 118 25.62 0.13 -14.69
C ALA A 118 25.38 0.51 -16.16
N GLY A 119 25.13 1.78 -16.46
CA GLY A 119 24.81 2.27 -17.81
C GLY A 119 23.39 1.91 -18.28
N ASN A 120 22.47 1.58 -17.37
CA ASN A 120 21.08 1.27 -17.73
C ASN A 120 20.20 2.52 -17.64
N PHE A 121 20.01 3.20 -18.77
CA PHE A 121 19.17 4.40 -18.89
C PHE A 121 17.84 4.13 -19.59
N ASP A 122 17.71 2.98 -20.25
CA ASP A 122 16.50 2.56 -20.96
C ASP A 122 15.57 1.81 -19.99
N ILE A 123 14.88 2.60 -19.16
CA ILE A 123 13.95 2.13 -18.14
C ILE A 123 12.67 2.97 -18.23
N GLU A 124 11.56 2.35 -18.63
CA GLU A 124 10.24 2.99 -18.71
C GLU A 124 9.67 3.35 -17.32
N GLY A 125 8.58 4.13 -17.31
CA GLY A 125 7.85 4.51 -16.11
C GLY A 125 8.27 5.88 -15.52
N ILE A 126 7.39 6.44 -14.69
CA ILE A 126 7.51 7.76 -14.04
C ILE A 126 6.85 7.71 -12.65
N ASP A 127 6.13 8.76 -12.25
CA ASP A 127 5.35 8.79 -11.01
C ASP A 127 3.84 8.72 -11.33
N SER A 128 3.09 8.00 -10.50
CA SER A 128 1.63 7.85 -10.56
C SER A 128 1.01 8.35 -9.26
N LYS A 129 0.03 9.26 -9.35
CA LYS A 129 -0.54 9.93 -8.17
C LYS A 129 -2.07 9.96 -8.18
N ASN A 130 -2.65 9.42 -7.12
CA ASN A 130 -3.96 9.82 -6.58
C ASN A 130 -4.01 9.42 -5.10
N ALA A 131 -3.68 10.34 -4.19
CA ALA A 131 -3.59 10.06 -2.75
C ALA A 131 -2.86 8.71 -2.49
N CYS A 132 -3.38 7.92 -1.55
CA CYS A 132 -2.85 6.59 -1.19
C CYS A 132 -3.03 5.51 -2.28
N TYR A 133 -3.65 5.80 -3.43
CA TYR A 133 -3.86 4.84 -4.52
C TYR A 133 -2.68 4.76 -5.51
N GLY A 134 -1.77 5.74 -5.50
CA GLY A 134 -0.68 5.85 -6.49
C GLY A 134 0.16 4.58 -6.65
N GLY A 135 0.44 3.87 -5.55
CA GLY A 135 1.18 2.60 -5.56
C GLY A 135 0.47 1.49 -6.33
N THR A 136 -0.86 1.41 -6.20
CA THR A 136 -1.69 0.43 -6.93
C THR A 136 -1.81 0.77 -8.40
N ALA A 137 -1.85 2.06 -8.75
CA ALA A 137 -1.74 2.46 -10.16
C ALA A 137 -0.40 2.03 -10.76
N ALA A 138 0.71 2.29 -10.05
CA ALA A 138 2.05 1.87 -10.47
C ALA A 138 2.17 0.35 -10.62
N LEU A 139 1.59 -0.42 -9.68
CA LEU A 139 1.53 -1.87 -9.77
C LEU A 139 0.79 -2.34 -11.01
N PHE A 140 -0.42 -1.83 -11.26
CA PHE A 140 -1.20 -2.22 -12.43
C PHE A 140 -0.49 -1.86 -13.73
N ASN A 141 0.15 -0.69 -13.79
CA ASN A 141 0.95 -0.29 -14.95
C ASN A 141 2.14 -1.23 -15.18
N ALA A 142 2.82 -1.68 -14.12
CA ALA A 142 3.92 -2.63 -14.23
C ALA A 142 3.47 -4.02 -14.71
N VAL A 143 2.38 -4.56 -14.14
CA VAL A 143 1.81 -5.84 -14.58
C VAL A 143 1.36 -5.75 -16.04
N ASN A 144 0.63 -4.69 -16.41
CA ASN A 144 0.18 -4.46 -17.78
C ASN A 144 1.36 -4.33 -18.76
N TRP A 145 2.45 -3.64 -18.37
CA TRP A 145 3.65 -3.51 -19.21
C TRP A 145 4.31 -4.87 -19.46
N ILE A 146 4.48 -5.71 -18.42
CA ILE A 146 5.02 -7.07 -18.56
C ILE A 146 4.14 -7.91 -19.49
N GLU A 147 2.82 -7.78 -19.40
CA GLU A 147 1.88 -8.54 -20.24
C GLU A 147 1.66 -7.94 -21.64
N SER A 148 2.33 -6.83 -21.97
CA SER A 148 2.16 -6.11 -23.24
C SER A 148 3.15 -6.57 -24.31
N SER A 149 2.88 -6.17 -25.56
CA SER A 149 3.82 -6.33 -26.67
C SER A 149 5.09 -5.49 -26.55
N SER A 150 5.12 -4.53 -25.62
CA SER A 150 6.30 -3.68 -25.35
C SER A 150 7.24 -4.30 -24.31
N TRP A 151 6.87 -5.43 -23.70
CA TRP A 151 7.74 -6.11 -22.74
C TRP A 151 9.00 -6.63 -23.43
N ASP A 152 10.16 -6.30 -22.86
CA ASP A 152 11.48 -6.63 -23.40
C ASP A 152 12.16 -7.80 -22.67
N GLY A 153 11.41 -8.51 -21.82
CA GLY A 153 11.91 -9.63 -21.02
C GLY A 153 12.50 -9.22 -19.66
N ARG A 154 12.67 -7.92 -19.38
CA ARG A 154 13.22 -7.44 -18.10
C ARG A 154 12.14 -7.31 -17.02
N ASN A 155 12.56 -7.24 -15.76
CA ASN A 155 11.65 -7.05 -14.64
C ASN A 155 11.25 -5.58 -14.48
N ALA A 156 10.15 -5.35 -13.76
CA ALA A 156 9.73 -4.01 -13.33
C ALA A 156 9.96 -3.84 -11.82
N ILE A 157 10.25 -2.62 -11.36
CA ILE A 157 10.22 -2.25 -9.94
C ILE A 157 9.07 -1.27 -9.71
N VAL A 158 8.17 -1.63 -8.80
CA VAL A 158 7.12 -0.74 -8.31
C VAL A 158 7.58 -0.17 -6.97
N VAL A 159 7.59 1.15 -6.84
CA VAL A 159 7.91 1.83 -5.60
C VAL A 159 6.66 2.51 -5.09
N SER A 160 6.31 2.31 -3.83
CA SER A 160 5.26 3.07 -3.15
C SER A 160 5.87 3.68 -1.92
N GLY A 161 5.66 4.96 -1.63
CA GLY A 161 6.26 5.56 -0.45
C GLY A 161 5.72 6.94 -0.15
N ASP A 162 5.67 7.27 1.14
CA ASP A 162 5.12 8.53 1.60
C ASP A 162 5.55 8.90 3.02
N ILE A 163 5.37 10.18 3.32
CA ILE A 163 5.48 10.76 4.65
C ILE A 163 4.11 11.36 4.98
N ALA A 164 3.34 10.67 5.83
CA ALA A 164 1.99 11.07 6.23
C ALA A 164 2.05 11.94 7.49
N VAL A 165 2.10 13.25 7.29
CA VAL A 165 2.08 14.24 8.37
C VAL A 165 0.81 15.08 8.34
N TYR A 166 0.36 15.47 9.53
CA TYR A 166 -0.82 16.28 9.75
C TYR A 166 -0.50 17.44 10.70
N ALA A 167 -1.25 18.53 10.56
CA ALA A 167 -1.21 19.66 11.46
C ALA A 167 -1.58 19.24 12.90
N GLU A 168 -1.33 20.14 13.85
CA GLU A 168 -1.77 19.92 15.24
C GLU A 168 -3.27 19.65 15.33
N GLY A 169 -3.63 18.60 16.06
CA GLY A 169 -5.01 18.22 16.28
C GLY A 169 -5.26 16.72 16.12
N PRO A 170 -6.54 16.33 16.00
CA PRO A 170 -6.97 14.93 16.16
C PRO A 170 -6.53 13.99 15.04
N ALA A 171 -6.01 14.50 13.91
CA ALA A 171 -5.50 13.70 12.81
C ALA A 171 -4.01 13.34 12.95
N ARG A 172 -3.23 14.09 13.76
CA ARG A 172 -1.79 13.86 13.96
C ARG A 172 -1.43 12.42 14.35
N PRO A 173 -2.17 11.72 15.24
CA PRO A 173 -1.91 10.33 15.61
C PRO A 173 -2.27 9.29 14.53
N ALA A 174 -2.79 9.71 13.38
CA ALA A 174 -3.05 8.85 12.22
C ALA A 174 -1.97 9.00 11.13
N GLY A 175 -0.86 9.67 11.45
CA GLY A 175 0.30 9.78 10.57
C GLY A 175 1.10 8.49 10.49
N GLY A 176 2.26 8.60 9.84
CA GLY A 176 3.19 7.50 9.63
C GLY A 176 4.14 7.78 8.48
N ALA A 177 5.08 6.87 8.24
CA ALA A 177 6.04 7.04 7.18
C ALA A 177 6.69 5.71 6.78
N GLY A 178 6.85 5.50 5.47
CA GLY A 178 7.61 4.38 4.94
C GLY A 178 7.50 4.25 3.42
N ALA A 179 8.26 3.31 2.87
CA ALA A 179 8.25 2.97 1.45
C ALA A 179 8.38 1.46 1.25
N CYS A 180 7.81 0.96 0.17
CA CYS A 180 7.94 -0.41 -0.32
C CYS A 180 8.51 -0.38 -1.74
N ALA A 181 9.46 -1.26 -2.03
CA ALA A 181 9.89 -1.57 -3.40
C ALA A 181 9.57 -3.03 -3.70
N ILE A 182 8.96 -3.29 -4.86
CA ILE A 182 8.47 -4.61 -5.25
C ILE A 182 9.01 -4.93 -6.64
N LEU A 183 9.78 -6.00 -6.76
CA LEU A 183 10.22 -6.54 -8.05
C LEU A 183 9.07 -7.34 -8.65
N ILE A 184 8.61 -6.95 -9.84
CA ILE A 184 7.54 -7.60 -10.57
C ILE A 184 8.12 -8.31 -11.80
N GLY A 185 7.72 -9.56 -12.00
CA GLY A 185 8.11 -10.36 -13.15
C GLY A 185 7.26 -11.63 -13.31
N PRO A 186 7.50 -12.42 -14.37
CA PRO A 186 6.80 -13.68 -14.61
C PRO A 186 7.21 -14.79 -13.63
N ASN A 187 6.40 -15.84 -13.52
CA ASN A 187 6.65 -17.02 -12.67
C ASN A 187 6.86 -16.65 -11.18
N ALA A 188 6.15 -15.62 -10.73
CA ALA A 188 6.32 -15.08 -9.39
C ALA A 188 5.78 -16.05 -8.31
N PRO A 189 6.46 -16.18 -7.16
CA PRO A 189 5.93 -16.92 -6.03
C PRO A 189 4.62 -16.33 -5.50
N VAL A 190 4.39 -15.03 -5.70
CA VAL A 190 3.11 -14.35 -5.39
C VAL A 190 2.61 -13.63 -6.63
N MET A 191 1.76 -14.28 -7.41
CA MET A 191 1.17 -13.76 -8.66
C MET A 191 -0.08 -12.91 -8.39
N PHE A 192 -0.39 -11.94 -9.25
CA PHE A 192 -1.66 -11.18 -9.19
C PHE A 192 -2.72 -11.78 -10.13
N GLU A 193 -3.92 -12.09 -9.62
CA GLU A 193 -4.98 -12.64 -10.48
C GLU A 193 -5.47 -11.52 -11.43
N PRO A 194 -5.73 -11.82 -12.72
CA PRO A 194 -6.06 -10.81 -13.74
C PRO A 194 -7.52 -10.34 -13.66
N ILE A 195 -8.03 -10.10 -12.45
CA ILE A 195 -9.42 -9.70 -12.16
C ILE A 195 -9.40 -8.64 -11.07
N HIS A 196 -9.76 -7.40 -11.41
CA HIS A 196 -9.83 -6.28 -10.46
C HIS A 196 -11.18 -5.58 -10.56
N GLY A 197 -11.78 -5.23 -9.42
CA GLY A 197 -12.94 -4.36 -9.35
C GLY A 197 -12.52 -2.97 -8.89
N SER A 198 -12.87 -1.93 -9.64
CA SER A 198 -12.43 -0.56 -9.37
C SER A 198 -13.61 0.38 -9.23
N TYR A 199 -13.43 1.41 -8.41
CA TYR A 199 -14.37 2.52 -8.22
C TYR A 199 -13.59 3.83 -8.18
N MET A 200 -14.02 4.81 -8.95
CA MET A 200 -13.48 6.16 -8.94
C MET A 200 -14.65 7.14 -8.94
N ALA A 201 -14.55 8.19 -8.14
CA ALA A 201 -15.56 9.23 -8.03
C ALA A 201 -14.91 10.56 -7.70
N ASN A 202 -15.58 11.68 -7.99
CA ASN A 202 -15.11 13.01 -7.60
C ASN A 202 -15.60 13.35 -6.18
N THR A 203 -14.69 13.44 -5.21
CA THR A 203 -14.96 13.74 -3.80
C THR A 203 -13.91 14.68 -3.23
N TYR A 204 -14.30 15.47 -2.22
CA TYR A 204 -13.40 16.35 -1.45
C TYR A 204 -13.28 15.86 0.00
N ASP A 205 -13.02 14.57 0.17
CA ASP A 205 -12.93 13.94 1.48
C ASP A 205 -11.57 14.14 2.16
N PHE A 206 -10.49 14.09 1.36
CA PHE A 206 -9.13 14.47 1.74
C PHE A 206 -8.40 14.94 0.49
N TYR A 207 -7.71 16.08 0.57
CA TYR A 207 -6.99 16.68 -0.57
C TYR A 207 -5.93 17.67 -0.09
N LYS A 208 -4.94 18.00 -0.94
CA LYS A 208 -3.82 18.90 -0.63
C LYS A 208 -3.83 20.12 -1.56
N PRO A 209 -4.70 21.13 -1.33
CA PRO A 209 -4.82 22.29 -2.22
C PRO A 209 -3.73 23.34 -1.95
N GLN A 210 -3.19 23.39 -0.73
CA GLN A 210 -2.17 24.36 -0.32
C GLN A 210 -0.77 23.85 -0.68
N LEU A 211 -0.27 24.22 -1.86
CA LEU A 211 1.00 23.67 -2.39
C LEU A 211 2.26 24.05 -1.59
N SER A 212 2.17 25.00 -0.66
CA SER A 212 3.27 25.42 0.22
C SER A 212 3.25 24.69 1.57
N SER A 213 2.29 23.80 1.81
CA SER A 213 2.12 23.05 3.05
C SER A 213 2.12 21.55 2.78
N GLU A 214 2.70 20.76 3.68
CA GLU A 214 2.58 19.30 3.63
C GLU A 214 1.21 18.82 4.10
N TYR A 215 0.51 19.65 4.88
CA TYR A 215 -0.71 19.24 5.55
C TYR A 215 -1.90 19.21 4.58
N PRO A 216 -2.73 18.15 4.64
CA PRO A 216 -3.94 18.04 3.85
C PRO A 216 -5.10 18.81 4.47
N GLU A 217 -6.06 19.19 3.63
CA GLU A 217 -7.44 19.44 4.04
C GLU A 217 -8.15 18.10 4.18
N VAL A 218 -8.87 17.90 5.30
CA VAL A 218 -9.50 16.62 5.62
C VAL A 218 -10.90 16.84 6.20
N ASP A 219 -11.91 16.29 5.53
CA ASP A 219 -13.24 16.09 6.11
C ASP A 219 -13.32 14.66 6.64
N GLY A 220 -12.97 14.48 7.92
CA GLY A 220 -12.89 13.16 8.57
C GLY A 220 -14.18 12.32 8.42
N PRO A 221 -15.36 12.83 8.79
CA PRO A 221 -16.63 12.14 8.58
C PRO A 221 -16.87 11.73 7.13
N VAL A 222 -16.62 12.60 6.15
CA VAL A 222 -16.82 12.30 4.73
C VAL A 222 -15.79 11.27 4.24
N SER A 223 -14.54 11.32 4.70
CA SER A 223 -13.49 10.36 4.35
C SER A 223 -13.83 8.94 4.79
N VAL A 224 -14.38 8.77 6.00
CA VAL A 224 -14.83 7.44 6.46
C VAL A 224 -15.96 6.89 5.58
N VAL A 225 -16.96 7.72 5.26
CA VAL A 225 -18.08 7.31 4.37
C VAL A 225 -17.58 6.99 2.97
N THR A 226 -16.68 7.81 2.42
CA THR A 226 -16.10 7.65 1.08
C THR A 226 -15.32 6.34 0.97
N TYR A 227 -14.50 6.01 1.97
CA TYR A 227 -13.78 4.74 2.03
C TYR A 227 -14.74 3.54 2.01
N VAL A 228 -15.78 3.56 2.85
CA VAL A 228 -16.75 2.45 2.97
C VAL A 228 -17.55 2.29 1.67
N ALA A 229 -17.99 3.39 1.07
CA ALA A 229 -18.71 3.36 -0.20
C ALA A 229 -17.81 2.84 -1.36
N ALA A 230 -16.55 3.26 -1.39
CA ALA A 230 -15.59 2.80 -2.38
C ALA A 230 -15.26 1.31 -2.23
N LEU A 231 -15.16 0.81 -0.99
CA LEU A 231 -15.00 -0.61 -0.70
C LEU A 231 -16.18 -1.43 -1.22
N ASP A 232 -17.42 -1.03 -0.88
CA ASP A 232 -18.63 -1.71 -1.36
C ASP A 232 -18.68 -1.77 -2.89
N ALA A 233 -18.44 -0.62 -3.55
CA ALA A 233 -18.52 -0.52 -5.00
C ALA A 233 -17.42 -1.34 -5.69
N ALA A 234 -16.16 -1.22 -5.24
CA ALA A 234 -15.04 -1.97 -5.79
C ALA A 234 -15.22 -3.48 -5.59
N TYR A 235 -15.66 -3.90 -4.39
CA TYR A 235 -15.89 -5.30 -4.08
C TYR A 235 -17.05 -5.89 -4.90
N ARG A 236 -18.17 -5.16 -5.05
CA ARG A 236 -19.28 -5.58 -5.91
C ARG A 236 -18.82 -5.79 -7.36
N VAL A 237 -18.12 -4.80 -7.94
CA VAL A 237 -17.61 -4.91 -9.32
C VAL A 237 -16.60 -6.06 -9.45
N PHE A 238 -15.77 -6.28 -8.44
CA PHE A 238 -14.85 -7.40 -8.39
C PHE A 238 -15.61 -8.73 -8.44
N LYS A 239 -16.61 -8.94 -7.57
CA LYS A 239 -17.45 -10.15 -7.53
C LYS A 239 -18.14 -10.41 -8.87
N GLU A 240 -18.67 -9.38 -9.51
CA GLU A 240 -19.30 -9.48 -10.84
C GLU A 240 -18.31 -9.94 -11.92
N LYS A 241 -17.10 -9.37 -11.94
CA LYS A 241 -16.05 -9.77 -12.89
C LYS A 241 -15.53 -11.17 -12.61
N TYR A 242 -15.36 -11.54 -11.34
CA TYR A 242 -14.94 -12.87 -10.92
C TYR A 242 -15.95 -13.93 -11.39
N ALA A 243 -17.24 -13.71 -11.16
CA ALA A 243 -18.29 -14.61 -11.64
C ALA A 243 -18.32 -14.74 -13.17
N LYS A 244 -18.12 -13.64 -13.90
CA LYS A 244 -18.01 -13.67 -15.38
C LYS A 244 -16.79 -14.45 -15.85
N ALA A 245 -15.64 -14.29 -15.19
CA ALA A 245 -14.43 -15.03 -15.50
C ALA A 245 -14.61 -16.53 -15.24
N ALA A 246 -15.21 -16.90 -14.11
CA ALA A 246 -15.53 -18.30 -13.79
C ALA A 246 -16.47 -18.92 -14.83
N LYS A 247 -17.53 -18.21 -15.24
CA LYS A 247 -18.44 -18.62 -16.33
C LYS A 247 -17.69 -18.90 -17.63
N ARG A 248 -16.80 -17.98 -18.03
CA ARG A 248 -15.98 -18.12 -19.25
C ARG A 248 -15.02 -19.30 -19.16
N ALA A 249 -14.37 -19.49 -18.01
CA ALA A 249 -13.46 -20.60 -17.77
C ALA A 249 -14.21 -21.94 -17.88
N ALA A 250 -15.34 -22.08 -17.18
CA ALA A 250 -16.17 -23.29 -17.24
C ALA A 250 -16.69 -23.59 -18.66
N PHE A 251 -17.14 -22.57 -19.39
CA PHE A 251 -17.57 -22.71 -20.79
C PHE A 251 -16.45 -23.24 -21.70
N ASN A 252 -15.20 -22.82 -21.44
CA ASN A 252 -14.02 -23.26 -22.18
C ASN A 252 -13.40 -24.57 -21.64
N GLY A 253 -14.08 -25.28 -20.73
CA GLY A 253 -13.57 -26.53 -20.14
C GLY A 253 -12.39 -26.36 -19.18
N VAL A 254 -12.11 -25.12 -18.75
CA VAL A 254 -11.09 -24.84 -17.74
C VAL A 254 -11.69 -25.09 -16.35
N PRO A 255 -11.04 -25.91 -15.49
CA PRO A 255 -11.53 -26.15 -14.14
C PRO A 255 -11.72 -24.87 -13.34
N VAL A 256 -12.85 -24.76 -12.63
CA VAL A 256 -13.16 -23.66 -11.72
C VAL A 256 -13.14 -24.17 -10.28
N GLU A 257 -12.55 -23.40 -9.36
CA GLU A 257 -12.40 -23.80 -7.95
C GLU A 257 -13.74 -23.92 -7.20
N LYS A 258 -14.78 -23.21 -7.66
CA LYS A 258 -16.13 -23.25 -7.10
C LYS A 258 -17.19 -23.36 -8.19
N PRO A 259 -18.40 -23.86 -7.86
CA PRO A 259 -19.56 -23.80 -8.74
C PRO A 259 -19.77 -22.38 -9.27
N VAL A 260 -20.17 -22.28 -10.53
CA VAL A 260 -20.28 -21.01 -11.27
C VAL A 260 -21.35 -20.08 -10.70
N GLU A 261 -22.30 -20.66 -9.94
CA GLU A 261 -23.38 -19.98 -9.24
C GLU A 261 -22.95 -19.45 -7.87
N ALA A 262 -21.80 -19.88 -7.34
CA ALA A 262 -21.31 -19.44 -6.04
C ALA A 262 -20.82 -17.97 -6.12
N VAL A 263 -21.35 -17.14 -5.23
CA VAL A 263 -20.91 -15.75 -5.09
C VAL A 263 -19.60 -15.72 -4.31
N PHE A 264 -18.61 -15.00 -4.85
CA PHE A 264 -17.34 -14.78 -4.17
C PHE A 264 -17.54 -14.05 -2.84
N SER A 265 -16.83 -14.48 -1.80
CA SER A 265 -16.97 -14.03 -0.42
C SER A 265 -15.62 -14.04 0.29
N LEU A 266 -15.52 -13.50 1.51
CA LEU A 266 -14.35 -13.64 2.39
C LEU A 266 -13.95 -15.11 2.66
N GLU A 267 -14.84 -16.07 2.44
CA GLU A 267 -14.51 -17.50 2.51
C GLU A 267 -13.70 -18.01 1.30
N ASP A 268 -13.57 -17.20 0.25
CA ASP A 268 -12.78 -17.50 -0.95
C ASP A 268 -11.30 -17.12 -0.83
N VAL A 269 -10.95 -16.44 0.26
CA VAL A 269 -9.58 -15.94 0.52
C VAL A 269 -9.09 -16.40 1.87
N ASP A 270 -7.79 -16.65 1.95
CA ASP A 270 -7.13 -17.03 3.20
C ASP A 270 -6.70 -15.80 3.98
N TYR A 271 -6.36 -14.72 3.28
CA TYR A 271 -6.00 -13.43 3.87
C TYR A 271 -6.74 -12.28 3.18
N ALA A 272 -7.04 -11.22 3.93
CA ALA A 272 -7.67 -10.01 3.43
C ALA A 272 -6.92 -8.79 4.00
N ILE A 273 -6.26 -8.04 3.14
CA ILE A 273 -5.50 -6.84 3.51
C ILE A 273 -6.13 -5.60 2.89
N PHE A 274 -5.98 -4.49 3.60
CA PHE A 274 -6.64 -3.22 3.30
C PHE A 274 -5.61 -2.10 3.36
N HIS A 275 -5.81 -1.04 2.58
CA HIS A 275 -5.20 0.24 2.90
C HIS A 275 -5.61 0.63 4.33
N SER A 276 -4.63 0.72 5.22
CA SER A 276 -4.84 0.95 6.66
C SER A 276 -4.32 2.33 7.04
N PRO A 277 -5.14 3.40 6.97
CA PRO A 277 -4.75 4.71 7.49
C PRO A 277 -4.62 4.70 9.02
N TYR A 278 -5.26 3.74 9.67
CA TYR A 278 -5.10 3.40 11.09
C TYR A 278 -5.69 2.02 11.35
N GLY A 279 -5.23 1.31 12.38
CA GLY A 279 -5.59 -0.10 12.60
C GLY A 279 -7.10 -0.38 12.68
N LYS A 280 -7.88 0.53 13.25
CA LYS A 280 -9.34 0.42 13.33
C LYS A 280 -10.01 0.43 11.95
N GLN A 281 -9.43 1.09 10.95
CA GLN A 281 -10.00 1.14 9.61
C GLN A 281 -9.94 -0.23 8.92
N ALA A 282 -8.85 -1.00 9.12
CA ALA A 282 -8.77 -2.38 8.63
C ALA A 282 -9.83 -3.28 9.28
N VAL A 283 -10.07 -3.13 10.60
CA VAL A 283 -11.14 -3.85 11.31
C VAL A 283 -12.51 -3.54 10.69
N LYS A 284 -12.79 -2.26 10.43
CA LYS A 284 -14.05 -1.83 9.80
C LYS A 284 -14.17 -2.29 8.35
N GLY A 285 -13.09 -2.26 7.57
CA GLY A 285 -13.06 -2.74 6.19
C GLY A 285 -13.39 -4.23 6.10
N HIS A 286 -12.77 -5.04 6.95
CA HIS A 286 -13.06 -6.48 7.02
C HIS A 286 -14.50 -6.77 7.44
N ALA A 287 -14.98 -6.08 8.49
CA ALA A 287 -16.38 -6.16 8.91
C ALA A 287 -17.34 -5.74 7.80
N ARG A 288 -17.00 -4.71 7.01
CA ARG A 288 -17.83 -4.25 5.88
C ARG A 288 -17.86 -5.25 4.73
N MET A 289 -16.75 -5.91 4.41
CA MET A 289 -16.76 -7.00 3.43
C MET A 289 -17.65 -8.16 3.93
N LEU A 290 -17.59 -8.51 5.22
CA LEU A 290 -18.49 -9.52 5.79
C LEU A 290 -19.97 -9.09 5.74
N PHE A 291 -20.28 -7.81 5.94
CA PHE A 291 -21.62 -7.27 5.74
C PHE A 291 -22.10 -7.43 4.30
N ASN A 292 -21.25 -7.13 3.31
CA ASN A 292 -21.58 -7.34 1.90
C ASN A 292 -21.84 -8.83 1.60
N ASP A 293 -21.05 -9.75 2.16
CA ASP A 293 -21.29 -11.19 2.05
C ASP A 293 -22.62 -11.62 2.71
N PHE A 294 -23.03 -10.96 3.79
CA PHE A 294 -24.33 -11.17 4.43
C PHE A 294 -25.47 -10.68 3.54
N LEU A 295 -25.33 -9.53 2.88
CA LEU A 295 -26.34 -9.04 1.93
C LEU A 295 -26.54 -10.01 0.75
N ASP A 296 -25.46 -10.65 0.27
CA ASP A 296 -25.54 -11.62 -0.83
C ASP A 296 -26.18 -12.96 -0.40
N ALA A 297 -25.91 -13.42 0.83
CA ALA A 297 -26.31 -14.74 1.30
C ALA A 297 -26.74 -14.72 2.79
N PRO A 298 -27.81 -14.01 3.16
CA PRO A 298 -28.15 -13.77 4.57
C PRO A 298 -28.53 -15.03 5.35
N LYS A 299 -28.94 -16.09 4.63
CA LYS A 299 -29.31 -17.39 5.19
C LYS A 299 -28.14 -18.37 5.31
N ALA A 300 -26.92 -17.98 4.94
CA ALA A 300 -25.76 -18.85 5.07
C ALA A 300 -25.51 -19.20 6.56
N PRO A 301 -25.10 -20.44 6.90
CA PRO A 301 -24.96 -20.87 8.30
C PRO A 301 -24.08 -19.96 9.17
N ARG A 302 -23.04 -19.36 8.60
CA ARG A 302 -22.15 -18.41 9.27
C ARG A 302 -22.84 -17.13 9.78
N PHE A 303 -24.02 -16.81 9.24
CA PHE A 303 -24.81 -15.63 9.63
C PHE A 303 -26.00 -15.98 10.53
N ALA A 304 -26.14 -17.23 10.97
CA ALA A 304 -27.27 -17.68 11.79
C ALA A 304 -27.43 -16.89 13.11
N ASN A 305 -26.34 -16.33 13.63
CA ASN A 305 -26.31 -15.57 14.89
C ASN A 305 -26.29 -14.05 14.68
N ILE A 306 -26.54 -13.54 13.47
CA ILE A 306 -26.64 -12.10 13.23
C ILE A 306 -27.94 -11.59 13.88
N PRO A 307 -27.88 -10.63 14.81
CA PRO A 307 -29.07 -10.08 15.44
C PRO A 307 -29.84 -9.20 14.47
N ASP A 308 -31.18 -9.29 14.54
CA ASP A 308 -32.12 -8.47 13.75
C ASP A 308 -31.78 -8.38 12.24
N PRO A 309 -31.68 -9.53 11.54
CA PRO A 309 -31.23 -9.56 10.15
C PRO A 309 -32.17 -8.82 9.20
N ASP A 310 -33.48 -8.78 9.49
CA ASP A 310 -34.47 -8.10 8.65
C ASP A 310 -34.30 -6.57 8.66
N ALA A 311 -33.96 -5.98 9.82
CA ALA A 311 -33.64 -4.56 9.91
C ALA A 311 -32.34 -4.23 9.13
N LEU A 312 -31.33 -5.09 9.23
CA LEU A 312 -30.06 -4.92 8.51
C LEU A 312 -30.22 -5.05 6.99
N LEU A 313 -31.09 -5.95 6.52
CA LEU A 313 -31.38 -6.16 5.10
C LEU A 313 -32.27 -5.08 4.48
N SER A 314 -33.12 -4.45 5.28
CA SER A 314 -34.02 -3.37 4.83
C SER A 314 -33.35 -2.00 4.80
N ALA A 315 -32.17 -1.84 5.42
CA ALA A 315 -31.40 -0.62 5.39
C ALA A 315 -30.99 -0.25 3.95
N THR A 316 -31.21 1.00 3.55
CA THR A 316 -30.71 1.49 2.26
C THR A 316 -29.18 1.52 2.27
N HIS A 317 -28.57 1.41 1.09
CA HIS A 317 -27.11 1.49 0.97
C HIS A 317 -26.55 2.75 1.63
N ALA A 318 -27.11 3.92 1.30
CA ALA A 318 -26.70 5.21 1.86
C ALA A 318 -26.81 5.26 3.39
N ALA A 319 -27.91 4.74 3.96
CA ALA A 319 -28.07 4.69 5.42
C ALA A 319 -27.03 3.78 6.07
N SER A 320 -26.72 2.64 5.44
CA SER A 320 -25.78 1.66 5.98
C SER A 320 -24.31 2.13 6.03
N LEU A 321 -23.93 3.19 5.30
CA LEU A 321 -22.54 3.64 5.20
C LEU A 321 -22.01 4.25 6.50
N SER A 322 -22.88 4.88 7.28
CA SER A 322 -22.54 5.53 8.56
C SER A 322 -23.26 4.91 9.76
N ASP A 323 -24.04 3.84 9.55
CA ASP A 323 -24.81 3.17 10.59
C ASP A 323 -23.91 2.48 11.62
N LYS A 324 -23.98 2.96 12.86
CA LYS A 324 -23.21 2.42 13.99
C LYS A 324 -23.67 1.04 14.45
N ASN A 325 -24.93 0.69 14.24
CA ASN A 325 -25.44 -0.66 14.51
C ASN A 325 -24.84 -1.66 13.53
N VAL A 326 -24.86 -1.35 12.22
CA VAL A 326 -24.19 -2.19 11.19
C VAL A 326 -22.71 -2.36 11.52
N GLU A 327 -22.00 -1.26 11.83
CA GLU A 327 -20.59 -1.30 12.24
C GLU A 327 -20.38 -2.23 13.44
N LYS A 328 -21.15 -2.04 14.52
CA LYS A 328 -21.02 -2.83 15.76
C LYS A 328 -21.30 -4.32 15.55
N VAL A 329 -22.39 -4.65 14.86
CA VAL A 329 -22.80 -6.04 14.62
C VAL A 329 -21.72 -6.78 13.84
N PHE A 330 -21.23 -6.21 12.73
CA PHE A 330 -20.28 -6.89 11.87
C PHE A 330 -18.84 -6.85 12.38
N VAL A 331 -18.45 -5.84 13.17
CA VAL A 331 -17.17 -5.90 13.91
C VAL A 331 -17.20 -7.04 14.93
N GLY A 332 -18.32 -7.25 15.63
CA GLY A 332 -18.50 -8.39 16.53
C GLY A 332 -18.45 -9.73 15.80
N ALA A 333 -19.27 -9.87 14.75
CA ALA A 333 -19.39 -11.11 13.98
C ALA A 333 -18.10 -11.50 13.24
N SER A 334 -17.32 -10.51 12.78
CA SER A 334 -16.09 -10.74 12.02
C SER A 334 -14.84 -10.91 12.89
N LYS A 335 -14.93 -10.81 14.23
CA LYS A 335 -13.76 -10.82 15.11
C LYS A 335 -12.82 -12.01 14.88
N ALA A 336 -13.37 -13.22 14.79
CA ALA A 336 -12.57 -14.43 14.57
C ALA A 336 -11.94 -14.48 13.17
N SER A 337 -12.71 -14.13 12.14
CA SER A 337 -12.19 -14.11 10.77
C SER A 337 -11.19 -12.98 10.53
N PHE A 338 -11.34 -11.83 11.22
CA PHE A 338 -10.33 -10.76 11.20
C PHE A 338 -9.01 -11.24 11.79
N ALA A 339 -9.06 -11.88 12.97
CA ALA A 339 -7.87 -12.43 13.63
C ALA A 339 -7.12 -13.44 12.74
N GLN A 340 -7.87 -14.23 11.95
CA GLN A 340 -7.29 -15.22 11.05
C GLN A 340 -6.79 -14.64 9.73
N LYS A 341 -7.60 -13.77 9.09
CA LYS A 341 -7.40 -13.37 7.69
C LYS A 341 -6.72 -12.01 7.53
N THR A 342 -6.88 -11.10 8.49
CA THR A 342 -6.44 -9.70 8.35
C THR A 342 -5.33 -9.33 9.31
N ASP A 343 -5.40 -9.82 10.55
CA ASP A 343 -4.40 -9.55 11.60
C ASP A 343 -2.96 -9.88 11.20
N PRO A 344 -2.69 -10.99 10.47
CA PRO A 344 -1.33 -11.28 9.98
C PRO A 344 -0.74 -10.19 9.07
N GLY A 345 -1.59 -9.35 8.48
CA GLY A 345 -1.18 -8.21 7.66
C GLY A 345 -0.95 -6.91 8.44
N MET A 346 -1.06 -6.88 9.76
CA MET A 346 -1.11 -5.62 10.53
C MET A 346 0.23 -5.16 11.13
N ALA A 347 1.32 -5.91 10.98
CA ALA A 347 2.60 -5.61 11.65
C ALA A 347 3.15 -4.21 11.30
N CYS A 348 3.21 -3.86 10.01
CA CYS A 348 3.60 -2.51 9.58
C CYS A 348 2.61 -1.45 10.08
N SER A 349 1.30 -1.64 9.92
CA SER A 349 0.30 -0.66 10.35
C SER A 349 0.40 -0.35 11.85
N ARG A 350 0.62 -1.37 12.69
CA ARG A 350 0.74 -1.21 14.14
C ARG A 350 2.01 -0.45 14.55
N ARG A 351 3.11 -0.67 13.84
CA ARG A 351 4.43 -0.15 14.22
C ARG A 351 4.78 1.19 13.55
N LEU A 352 4.28 1.41 12.34
CA LEU A 352 4.68 2.53 11.48
C LEU A 352 3.58 3.59 11.32
N GLY A 353 2.33 3.24 11.61
CA GLY A 353 1.18 4.08 11.29
C GLY A 353 0.86 4.07 9.79
N ASN A 354 0.29 5.17 9.31
CA ASN A 354 -0.11 5.33 7.91
C ASN A 354 1.08 5.66 7.01
N MET A 355 1.40 4.79 6.06
CA MET A 355 2.43 5.04 5.04
C MET A 355 1.82 5.44 3.69
N TYR A 356 0.59 5.99 3.68
CA TYR A 356 -0.22 6.31 2.50
C TYR A 356 -0.15 5.25 1.40
N THR A 357 0.52 5.51 0.27
CA THR A 357 0.59 4.58 -0.87
C THR A 357 1.26 3.26 -0.52
N ALA A 358 2.19 3.27 0.44
CA ALA A 358 2.86 2.07 0.91
C ALA A 358 2.03 1.29 1.94
N SER A 359 0.93 1.82 2.50
CA SER A 359 0.19 1.16 3.60
C SER A 359 -0.33 -0.23 3.22
N LEU A 360 -0.94 -0.38 2.03
CA LEU A 360 -1.43 -1.69 1.57
C LEU A 360 -0.28 -2.68 1.35
N TYR A 361 0.84 -2.20 0.81
CA TYR A 361 2.01 -3.03 0.53
C TYR A 361 2.79 -3.39 1.79
N GLY A 362 2.82 -2.51 2.79
CA GLY A 362 3.28 -2.85 4.14
C GLY A 362 2.42 -3.96 4.76
N CYS A 363 1.11 -3.98 4.47
CA CYS A 363 0.25 -5.08 4.90
C CYS A 363 0.57 -6.40 4.16
N LEU A 364 0.85 -6.34 2.85
CA LEU A 364 1.32 -7.51 2.10
C LEU A 364 2.65 -8.04 2.64
N ALA A 365 3.62 -7.16 2.86
CA ALA A 365 4.90 -7.51 3.47
C ALA A 365 4.72 -8.13 4.86
N SER A 366 3.77 -7.61 5.64
CA SER A 366 3.43 -8.14 6.97
C SER A 366 2.89 -9.57 6.89
N VAL A 367 2.01 -9.88 5.93
CA VAL A 367 1.53 -11.27 5.72
C VAL A 367 2.71 -12.19 5.37
N LEU A 368 3.55 -11.79 4.41
CA LEU A 368 4.71 -12.57 3.97
C LEU A 368 5.77 -12.76 5.06
N ALA A 369 5.84 -11.84 6.02
CA ALA A 369 6.77 -11.92 7.15
C ALA A 369 6.22 -12.72 8.35
N SER A 370 4.91 -12.63 8.59
CA SER A 370 4.26 -13.18 9.79
C SER A 370 3.79 -14.62 9.62
N VAL A 371 3.52 -15.06 8.39
CA VAL A 371 3.04 -16.41 8.12
C VAL A 371 4.18 -17.26 7.57
N GLU A 372 4.28 -18.50 8.06
CA GLU A 372 5.26 -19.46 7.55
C GLU A 372 5.07 -19.72 6.04
N PRO A 373 6.14 -19.68 5.21
CA PRO A 373 6.05 -19.89 3.75
C PRO A 373 5.31 -21.17 3.34
N SER A 374 5.50 -22.26 4.08
CA SER A 374 4.80 -23.53 3.84
C SER A 374 3.29 -23.45 4.05
N THR A 375 2.83 -22.56 4.93
CA THR A 375 1.39 -22.32 5.16
C THR A 375 0.80 -21.42 4.08
N LEU A 376 1.62 -20.54 3.49
CA LEU A 376 1.22 -19.62 2.44
C LEU A 376 1.03 -20.29 1.08
N LEU A 377 1.69 -21.41 0.79
CA LEU A 377 1.60 -22.04 -0.52
C LEU A 377 0.15 -22.38 -0.91
N GLY A 378 -0.28 -21.92 -2.10
CA GLY A 378 -1.62 -22.09 -2.63
C GLY A 378 -2.66 -21.10 -2.11
N LYS A 379 -2.32 -20.29 -1.11
CA LYS A 379 -3.23 -19.35 -0.45
C LYS A 379 -3.56 -18.15 -1.32
N ARG A 380 -4.77 -17.63 -1.15
CA ARG A 380 -5.25 -16.43 -1.84
C ARG A 380 -5.34 -15.25 -0.86
N ILE A 381 -4.89 -14.09 -1.31
CA ILE A 381 -4.86 -12.83 -0.56
C ILE A 381 -5.74 -11.82 -1.28
N SER A 382 -6.77 -11.28 -0.61
CA SER A 382 -7.53 -10.12 -1.10
C SER A 382 -6.81 -8.83 -0.74
N LEU A 383 -6.74 -7.90 -1.68
CA LEU A 383 -6.14 -6.58 -1.50
C LEU A 383 -7.18 -5.50 -1.81
N PHE A 384 -7.43 -4.61 -0.85
CA PHE A 384 -8.22 -3.40 -1.08
C PHE A 384 -7.34 -2.15 -1.00
N SER A 385 -7.14 -1.49 -2.14
CA SER A 385 -6.47 -0.20 -2.22
C SER A 385 -7.49 0.92 -2.25
N PHE A 386 -7.22 1.99 -1.51
CA PHE A 386 -8.03 3.21 -1.50
C PHE A 386 -7.10 4.43 -1.47
N GLY A 387 -7.50 5.49 -2.17
CA GLY A 387 -6.97 6.83 -2.01
C GLY A 387 -8.09 7.84 -2.19
N SER A 388 -8.14 8.84 -1.31
CA SER A 388 -9.14 9.91 -1.34
C SER A 388 -9.16 10.71 -2.64
N GLY A 389 -10.27 11.40 -2.88
CA GLY A 389 -10.52 12.14 -4.12
C GLY A 389 -11.59 11.59 -5.08
N CYS A 390 -11.95 10.31 -5.16
CA CYS A 390 -11.31 9.08 -4.67
C CYS A 390 -11.13 8.04 -5.79
N ALA A 391 -10.16 7.15 -5.58
CA ALA A 391 -9.87 5.99 -6.42
C ALA A 391 -9.64 4.76 -5.55
N ALA A 392 -10.26 3.63 -5.92
CA ALA A 392 -10.16 2.39 -5.16
C ALA A 392 -10.23 1.15 -6.05
N SER A 393 -9.59 0.07 -5.61
CA SER A 393 -9.64 -1.23 -6.28
C SER A 393 -9.58 -2.39 -5.28
N VAL A 394 -10.39 -3.43 -5.54
CA VAL A 394 -10.24 -4.77 -4.97
C VAL A 394 -9.63 -5.69 -6.02
N PHE A 395 -8.58 -6.40 -5.64
CA PHE A 395 -7.89 -7.38 -6.49
C PHE A 395 -7.31 -8.50 -5.64
N LEU A 396 -6.81 -9.56 -6.29
CA LEU A 396 -6.28 -10.74 -5.61
C LEU A 396 -4.82 -10.98 -5.95
N ALA A 397 -4.10 -11.50 -4.96
CA ALA A 397 -2.84 -12.19 -5.15
C ALA A 397 -2.99 -13.67 -4.77
N ARG A 398 -2.15 -14.52 -5.35
CA ARG A 398 -2.07 -15.93 -5.05
C ARG A 398 -0.63 -16.37 -4.88
N VAL A 399 -0.39 -17.14 -3.83
CA VAL A 399 0.93 -17.71 -3.58
C VAL A 399 1.06 -19.03 -4.36
N LYS A 400 1.91 -19.03 -5.37
CA LYS A 400 2.20 -20.18 -6.26
C LYS A 400 3.55 -20.84 -5.98
N GLY A 401 4.45 -20.14 -5.29
CA GLY A 401 5.82 -20.60 -5.04
C GLY A 401 6.29 -20.32 -3.61
N ASP A 402 7.54 -20.65 -3.35
CA ASP A 402 8.18 -20.45 -2.04
C ASP A 402 8.44 -18.96 -1.77
N THR A 403 8.01 -18.48 -0.60
CA THR A 403 8.20 -17.11 -0.14
C THR A 403 9.30 -16.98 0.92
N THR A 404 10.08 -18.04 1.17
CA THR A 404 11.15 -18.09 2.18
C THR A 404 12.19 -17.00 1.95
N GLU A 405 12.67 -16.84 0.71
CA GLU A 405 13.67 -15.80 0.40
C GLU A 405 13.11 -14.40 0.65
N ILE A 406 11.88 -14.11 0.21
CA ILE A 406 11.23 -12.81 0.44
C ILE A 406 11.16 -12.49 1.93
N ARG A 407 10.71 -13.45 2.76
CA ARG A 407 10.62 -13.30 4.21
C ARG A 407 11.98 -13.03 4.85
N GLN A 408 12.99 -13.83 4.50
CA GLN A 408 14.33 -13.73 5.07
C GLN A 408 15.05 -12.44 4.68
N LYS A 409 14.96 -12.03 3.41
CA LYS A 409 15.65 -10.83 2.90
C LYS A 409 15.02 -9.54 3.42
N MET A 410 13.69 -9.49 3.55
CA MET A 410 13.03 -8.34 4.17
C MET A 410 13.45 -8.18 5.64
N ASP A 411 13.55 -9.30 6.37
CA ASP A 411 13.79 -9.36 7.82
C ASP A 411 12.88 -8.40 8.60
N LEU A 412 11.62 -8.34 8.17
CA LEU A 412 10.72 -7.23 8.47
C LEU A 412 10.41 -7.14 9.97
N LEU A 413 9.98 -8.25 10.58
CA LEU A 413 9.52 -8.26 11.97
C LEU A 413 10.65 -7.91 12.95
N ASP A 414 11.85 -8.43 12.71
CA ASP A 414 13.02 -8.10 13.52
C ASP A 414 13.38 -6.61 13.39
N ARG A 415 13.44 -6.07 12.17
CA ARG A 415 13.73 -4.64 11.94
C ARG A 415 12.69 -3.71 12.56
N LEU A 416 11.40 -4.06 12.48
CA LEU A 416 10.33 -3.32 13.15
C LEU A 416 10.52 -3.32 14.67
N SER A 417 10.91 -4.44 15.27
CA SER A 417 11.17 -4.54 16.70
C SER A 417 12.38 -3.71 17.15
N LYS A 418 13.39 -3.55 16.29
CA LYS A 418 14.62 -2.79 16.55
C LYS A 418 14.50 -1.27 16.35
N MET A 419 13.34 -0.78 15.90
CA MET A 419 13.08 0.66 15.86
C MET A 419 13.21 1.28 17.26
N LYS A 420 13.81 2.48 17.32
CA LYS A 420 13.95 3.25 18.55
C LYS A 420 12.61 3.90 18.89
N VAL A 421 11.99 3.48 19.99
CA VAL A 421 10.83 4.18 20.56
C VAL A 421 11.35 5.42 21.30
N VAL A 422 10.92 6.61 20.91
CA VAL A 422 11.38 7.89 21.48
C VAL A 422 10.22 8.70 22.07
N PRO A 423 10.49 9.63 23.00
CA PRO A 423 9.45 10.43 23.65
C PRO A 423 8.68 11.34 22.67
N PRO A 424 7.39 11.65 22.93
CA PRO A 424 6.58 12.53 22.08
C PRO A 424 7.19 13.91 21.79
N GLN A 425 8.03 14.44 22.68
CA GLN A 425 8.71 15.72 22.50
C GLN A 425 9.67 15.70 21.30
N GLU A 426 10.38 14.59 21.07
CA GLU A 426 11.25 14.44 19.90
C GLU A 426 10.45 14.37 18.60
N PHE A 427 9.27 13.73 18.64
CA PHE A 427 8.33 13.71 17.53
C PHE A 427 7.86 15.12 17.16
N VAL A 428 7.39 15.90 18.15
CA VAL A 428 6.93 17.27 17.91
C VAL A 428 8.07 18.15 17.40
N ALA A 429 9.28 18.05 17.97
CA ALA A 429 10.45 18.79 17.50
C ALA A 429 10.82 18.46 16.05
N ALA A 430 10.74 17.18 15.67
CA ALA A 430 10.98 16.74 14.28
C ALA A 430 9.95 17.33 13.31
N LEU A 431 8.66 17.35 13.69
CA LEU A 431 7.62 17.98 12.87
C LEU A 431 7.82 19.48 12.71
N GLN A 432 8.20 20.19 13.79
CA GLN A 432 8.50 21.62 13.73
C GLN A 432 9.67 21.93 12.81
N LEU A 433 10.74 21.12 12.88
CA LEU A 433 11.89 21.25 12.00
C LEU A 433 11.51 21.04 10.53
N ARG A 434 10.66 20.03 10.27
CA ARG A 434 10.15 19.72 8.95
C ARG A 434 9.27 20.84 8.39
N GLU A 435 8.35 21.38 9.19
CA GLU A 435 7.49 22.50 8.80
C GLU A 435 8.31 23.77 8.50
N LYS A 436 9.27 24.11 9.36
CA LYS A 436 10.21 25.22 9.17
C LYS A 436 10.97 25.10 7.84
N ASN A 437 11.44 23.89 7.51
CA ASN A 437 12.34 23.66 6.38
C ASN A 437 11.63 23.20 5.10
N HIS A 438 10.31 23.00 5.10
CA HIS A 438 9.57 22.43 3.96
C HIS A 438 9.82 23.16 2.62
N ASN A 439 9.87 24.50 2.65
CA ASN A 439 10.13 25.34 1.49
C ASN A 439 11.53 26.00 1.51
N ALA A 440 12.42 25.58 2.40
CA ALA A 440 13.73 26.20 2.56
C ALA A 440 14.68 25.86 1.40
N VAL A 441 15.58 26.79 1.09
CA VAL A 441 16.68 26.64 0.12
C VAL A 441 17.99 27.09 0.73
N SER A 442 19.11 26.68 0.13
CA SER A 442 20.46 26.92 0.70
C SER A 442 20.53 26.43 2.15
N TYR A 443 20.00 25.23 2.38
CA TYR A 443 19.71 24.68 3.69
C TYR A 443 20.41 23.32 3.84
N THR A 444 20.95 23.08 5.03
CA THR A 444 21.51 21.79 5.44
C THR A 444 20.61 21.23 6.55
N PRO A 445 20.08 20.00 6.42
CA PRO A 445 19.25 19.39 7.45
C PRO A 445 19.92 19.37 8.82
N GLU A 446 19.13 19.69 9.85
CA GLU A 446 19.61 19.80 11.24
C GLU A 446 19.48 18.48 12.00
N GLY A 447 18.62 17.56 11.55
CA GLY A 447 18.43 16.23 12.15
C GLY A 447 19.74 15.43 12.23
N SER A 448 19.85 14.57 13.24
CA SER A 448 21.05 13.74 13.43
C SER A 448 21.07 12.56 12.44
N VAL A 449 22.23 12.34 11.80
CA VAL A 449 22.46 11.15 10.95
C VAL A 449 22.43 9.86 11.77
N ASP A 450 22.61 9.90 13.09
CA ASP A 450 22.49 8.73 13.97
C ASP A 450 21.06 8.18 14.08
N ASN A 451 20.08 8.98 13.62
CA ASN A 451 18.68 8.58 13.50
C ASN A 451 18.38 7.89 12.16
N ILE A 452 19.35 7.80 11.27
CA ILE A 452 19.24 7.06 10.01
C ILE A 452 19.70 5.62 10.24
N TRP A 453 19.11 4.67 9.51
CA TRP A 453 19.60 3.30 9.50
C TRP A 453 21.03 3.26 8.90
N PRO A 454 21.95 2.45 9.46
CA PRO A 454 23.29 2.31 8.88
C PRO A 454 23.22 1.92 7.40
N GLY A 455 23.99 2.60 6.55
CA GLY A 455 23.99 2.38 5.10
C GLY A 455 22.80 2.96 4.34
N SER A 456 21.83 3.62 5.00
CA SER A 456 20.68 4.23 4.32
C SER A 456 20.97 5.64 3.81
N TYR A 457 20.41 5.98 2.66
CA TYR A 457 20.37 7.31 2.08
C TYR A 457 19.61 8.30 2.99
N TYR A 458 20.14 9.51 3.07
CA TYR A 458 19.53 10.65 3.74
C TYR A 458 19.79 11.93 2.95
N LEU A 459 18.99 12.97 3.19
CA LEU A 459 19.16 14.30 2.62
C LEU A 459 20.38 14.98 3.27
N ASP A 460 21.38 15.28 2.44
CA ASP A 460 22.61 15.95 2.88
C ASP A 460 22.46 17.47 2.84
N SER A 461 21.92 18.00 1.74
CA SER A 461 21.75 19.43 1.53
C SER A 461 20.75 19.76 0.43
N VAL A 462 20.20 20.97 0.50
CA VAL A 462 19.41 21.62 -0.55
C VAL A 462 20.09 22.94 -0.92
N ASP A 463 20.49 23.11 -2.17
CA ASP A 463 21.20 24.32 -2.57
C ASP A 463 20.27 25.51 -2.91
N SER A 464 20.84 26.61 -3.38
CA SER A 464 20.11 27.83 -3.74
C SER A 464 19.16 27.69 -4.93
N LYS A 465 19.21 26.56 -5.64
CA LYS A 465 18.37 26.23 -6.79
C LYS A 465 17.47 25.02 -6.52
N TYR A 466 17.17 24.73 -5.25
CA TYR A 466 16.33 23.60 -4.83
C TYR A 466 16.90 22.22 -5.18
N ARG A 467 18.16 22.12 -5.61
CA ARG A 467 18.76 20.83 -5.95
C ARG A 467 19.11 20.10 -4.66
N ARG A 468 18.59 18.89 -4.53
CA ARG A 468 18.76 18.02 -3.36
C ARG A 468 19.94 17.08 -3.60
N LYS A 469 20.80 16.93 -2.60
CA LYS A 469 21.92 15.98 -2.60
C LYS A 469 21.67 14.93 -1.52
N TYR A 470 21.92 13.67 -1.84
CA TYR A 470 21.78 12.55 -0.91
C TYR A 470 23.13 11.88 -0.67
N LEU A 471 23.33 11.37 0.53
CA LEU A 471 24.49 10.58 0.94
C LEU A 471 24.00 9.34 1.71
N ARG A 472 24.83 8.31 1.84
CA ARG A 472 24.53 7.13 2.67
C ARG A 472 25.12 7.31 4.06
N ALA A 473 24.35 6.96 5.09
CA ALA A 473 24.82 6.90 6.47
C ALA A 473 25.95 5.85 6.58
N PRO A 474 26.96 6.08 7.44
CA PRO A 474 28.04 5.11 7.64
C PRO A 474 27.50 3.73 8.04
N VAL A 475 28.11 2.68 7.49
CA VAL A 475 27.94 1.31 7.98
C VAL A 475 28.94 1.12 9.13
N ALA A 476 28.45 0.69 10.30
CA ALA A 476 29.28 0.50 11.49
C ALA A 476 30.29 -0.65 11.32
#